data_AF-A0AAD0PWQ2-F1
#
_entry.id   AF-A0AAD0PWQ2-F1
#
_cell.length_a   1.000
_cell.length_b   1.000
_cell.length_c   1.000
_cell.angle_alpha   90.00
_cell.angle_beta   90.00
_cell.angle_gamma   90.00
#
_symmetry.space_group_name_H-M   'P 1'
#
loop_
_entity.id
_entity.type
_entity.pdbx_description
1 polymer ?
#
loop_
_entity_poly.entity_id
_entity_poly.type
_entity_poly.pdbx_seq_one_letter_code
_entity_poly.pdbx_strand_id
1 'polypeptide(L)'
;MNDSVVSESLPSKPSYFGITRENVQAIRNFTGEGIMSIGKALNQAAGDPLLAVGLLKYTGSLVNYKNGDGAARTLAMAESWAAELKMVDGVIGYKSRDLDFETPAP
;
A
#
# COMPACT_ATOMS: atom_id res chain seq x y z
N MET A 1 15.86 -45.74 -5.02
CA MET A 1 15.48 -44.66 -5.94
C MET A 1 14.65 -43.69 -5.14
N ASN A 2 15.09 -42.43 -5.14
CA ASN A 2 14.50 -41.30 -4.42
C ASN A 2 13.02 -41.11 -4.80
N ASP A 3 12.25 -40.51 -3.89
CA ASP A 3 11.73 -39.15 -4.13
C ASP A 3 11.06 -38.64 -2.86
N SER A 4 11.85 -37.91 -2.07
CA SER A 4 11.34 -37.03 -1.01
C SER A 4 10.52 -35.93 -1.68
N VAL A 5 9.20 -36.01 -1.55
CA VAL A 5 8.30 -34.91 -1.92
C VAL A 5 8.52 -33.80 -0.90
N VAL A 6 9.43 -32.88 -1.23
CA VAL A 6 9.52 -31.57 -0.59
C VAL A 6 8.21 -30.87 -0.94
N SER A 7 7.25 -30.90 -0.02
CA SER A 7 6.08 -30.03 -0.10
C SER A 7 6.61 -28.62 0.15
N GLU A 8 7.02 -27.93 -0.91
CA GLU A 8 7.24 -26.50 -0.88
C GLU A 8 5.91 -25.86 -0.49
N SER A 9 5.76 -25.55 0.80
CA SER A 9 4.73 -24.65 1.27
C SER A 9 4.97 -23.33 0.54
N LEU A 10 4.14 -23.02 -0.45
CA LEU A 10 4.05 -21.68 -1.03
C LEU A 10 4.08 -20.68 0.14
N PRO A 11 4.95 -19.66 0.14
CA PRO A 11 4.97 -18.68 1.21
C PRO A 11 3.54 -18.16 1.35
N SER A 12 2.93 -18.37 2.51
CA SER A 12 1.55 -17.93 2.75
C SER A 12 1.53 -16.44 2.47
N LYS A 13 0.84 -16.02 1.41
CA LYS A 13 0.63 -14.59 1.13
C LYS A 13 0.17 -13.96 2.45
N PRO A 14 0.92 -13.03 3.04
CA PRO A 14 0.46 -12.42 4.27
C PRO A 14 -0.82 -11.64 3.90
N SER A 15 -1.93 -11.97 4.54
CA SER A 15 -3.10 -11.11 4.51
C SER A 15 -2.73 -9.88 5.33
N TYR A 16 -2.20 -8.85 4.67
CA TYR A 16 -1.77 -7.61 5.32
C TYR A 16 -2.93 -6.75 5.84
N PHE A 17 -4.14 -7.29 5.96
CA PHE A 17 -5.28 -6.58 6.53
C PHE A 17 -5.19 -6.57 8.05
N GLY A 18 -5.23 -5.37 8.62
CA GLY A 18 -5.31 -5.14 10.06
C GLY A 18 -4.46 -3.97 10.53
N ILE A 19 -4.73 -3.50 11.75
CA ILE A 19 -3.94 -2.46 12.41
C ILE A 19 -2.83 -3.16 13.22
N THR A 20 -1.80 -3.63 12.52
CA THR A 20 -0.67 -4.34 13.12
C THR A 20 0.56 -3.45 13.23
N ARG A 21 1.50 -3.82 14.11
CA ARG A 21 2.77 -3.09 14.24
C ARG A 21 3.56 -3.12 12.94
N GLU A 22 3.51 -4.25 12.23
CA GLU A 22 4.19 -4.51 10.97
C GLU A 22 3.65 -3.57 9.88
N ASN A 23 2.32 -3.44 9.76
CA ASN A 23 1.69 -2.52 8.81
C ASN A 23 2.00 -1.07 9.13
N VAL A 24 1.96 -0.69 10.41
CA VAL A 24 2.33 0.67 10.84
C VAL A 24 3.78 0.98 10.48
N GLN A 25 4.69 0.03 10.70
CA GLN A 25 6.10 0.20 10.38
C GLN A 25 6.35 0.25 8.87
N ALA A 26 5.67 -0.60 8.09
CA ALA A 26 5.74 -0.62 6.64
C ALA A 26 5.32 0.73 6.03
N ILE A 27 4.17 1.26 6.48
CA ILE A 27 3.67 2.58 6.05
C ILE A 27 4.65 3.68 6.47
N ARG A 28 5.13 3.66 7.72
CA ARG A 28 6.08 4.67 8.21
C ARG A 28 7.37 4.68 7.40
N ASN A 29 7.91 3.52 7.07
CA ASN A 29 9.12 3.41 6.26
C ASN A 29 8.92 3.96 4.85
N PHE A 30 7.72 3.79 4.28
CA PHE A 30 7.41 4.26 2.93
C PHE A 30 7.05 5.76 2.87
N THR A 31 6.27 6.27 3.81
CA THR A 31 5.73 7.64 3.77
C THR A 31 6.49 8.64 4.63
N GLY A 32 7.18 8.18 5.68
CA GLY A 32 7.79 9.04 6.71
C GLY A 32 6.79 9.62 7.72
N GLU A 33 5.52 9.22 7.68
CA GLU A 33 4.45 9.79 8.52
C GLU A 33 4.54 9.41 10.00
N GLY A 34 3.94 10.24 10.85
CA GLY A 34 3.83 9.96 12.28
C GLY A 34 2.88 8.79 12.58
N ILE A 35 3.20 7.99 13.61
CA ILE A 35 2.45 6.78 14.01
C ILE A 35 0.96 7.07 14.22
N MET A 36 0.61 8.22 14.80
CA MET A 36 -0.78 8.62 15.02
C MET A 36 -1.55 8.84 13.72
N SER A 37 -0.95 9.52 12.73
CA SER A 37 -1.55 9.75 11.42
C SER A 37 -1.78 8.42 10.70
N ILE A 38 -0.78 7.54 10.76
CA ILE A 38 -0.84 6.18 10.18
C ILE A 38 -1.95 5.36 10.81
N GLY A 39 -2.07 5.37 12.14
CA GLY A 39 -3.15 4.66 12.85
C GLY A 39 -4.53 5.15 12.43
N LYS A 40 -4.72 6.47 12.27
CA LYS A 40 -5.98 7.03 11.75
C LYS A 40 -6.28 6.58 10.33
N ALA A 41 -5.29 6.63 9.44
CA ALA A 41 -5.45 6.21 8.06
C ALA A 41 -5.76 4.71 7.94
N LEU A 42 -5.11 3.86 8.74
CA LEU A 42 -5.40 2.42 8.80
C LEU A 42 -6.82 2.13 9.32
N ASN A 43 -7.32 2.90 10.30
CA ASN A 43 -8.71 2.77 10.74
C ASN A 43 -9.69 3.14 9.63
N GLN A 44 -9.42 4.22 8.88
CA GLN A 44 -10.25 4.64 7.75
C GLN A 44 -10.19 3.64 6.58
N ALA A 45 -9.04 3.00 6.38
CA ALA A 45 -8.82 1.99 5.36
C ALA A 45 -9.26 0.57 5.78
N ALA A 46 -9.98 0.42 6.89
CA ALA A 46 -10.37 -0.89 7.45
C ALA A 46 -9.20 -1.89 7.58
N GLY A 47 -8.00 -1.38 7.89
CA GLY A 47 -6.77 -2.15 8.03
C GLY A 47 -6.02 -2.43 6.72
N ASP A 48 -6.42 -1.89 5.58
CA ASP A 48 -5.65 -1.98 4.33
C ASP A 48 -4.46 -0.99 4.37
N PRO A 49 -3.20 -1.49 4.35
CA PRO A 49 -2.03 -0.63 4.44
C PRO A 49 -1.77 0.17 3.16
N LEU A 50 -2.13 -0.34 1.98
CA LEU A 50 -1.91 0.37 0.71
C LEU A 50 -2.91 1.51 0.54
N LEU A 51 -4.18 1.26 0.90
CA LEU A 51 -5.20 2.30 0.93
C LEU A 51 -4.88 3.36 2.00
N ALA A 52 -4.36 2.96 3.16
CA ALA A 52 -3.89 3.89 4.17
C ALA A 52 -2.77 4.82 3.65
N VAL A 53 -1.84 4.32 2.83
CA VAL A 53 -0.85 5.18 2.15
C VAL A 53 -1.54 6.20 1.23
N GLY A 54 -2.51 5.76 0.43
CA GLY A 54 -3.28 6.63 -0.45
C GLY A 54 -4.03 7.74 0.32
N LEU A 55 -4.66 7.39 1.44
CA LEU A 55 -5.34 8.36 2.31
C LEU A 55 -4.37 9.39 2.87
N LEU A 56 -3.21 8.96 3.39
CA LEU A 56 -2.18 9.85 3.93
C LEU A 56 -1.70 10.88 2.89
N LYS A 57 -1.55 10.48 1.63
CA LYS A 57 -1.16 11.39 0.55
C LYS A 57 -2.21 12.47 0.25
N TYR A 58 -3.50 12.17 0.41
CA TYR A 58 -4.59 13.06 0.01
C TYR A 58 -5.24 13.85 1.15
N THR A 59 -5.06 13.44 2.42
CA THR A 59 -5.66 14.15 3.56
C THR A 59 -5.30 15.64 3.67
N GLY A 60 -4.18 16.07 3.08
CA GLY A 60 -3.78 17.49 3.02
C GLY A 60 -4.28 18.28 1.81
N SER A 61 -4.72 17.60 0.73
CA SER A 61 -5.00 18.24 -0.56
C SER A 61 -6.41 18.82 -0.69
N LEU A 62 -7.31 18.52 0.26
CA LEU A 62 -8.73 18.88 0.19
C LEU A 62 -9.14 20.04 1.08
N VAL A 63 -8.19 20.69 1.76
CA VAL A 63 -8.44 21.80 2.70
C VAL A 63 -9.22 22.97 2.06
N ASN A 64 -9.16 23.12 0.73
CA ASN A 64 -9.85 24.19 0.00
C ASN A 64 -11.04 23.72 -0.85
N TYR A 65 -11.47 22.46 -0.72
CA TYR A 65 -12.57 21.93 -1.52
C TYR A 65 -13.92 22.28 -0.89
N LYS A 66 -14.73 23.11 -1.57
CA LYS A 66 -15.94 23.71 -0.99
C LYS A 66 -17.26 23.06 -1.41
N ASN A 67 -17.29 22.23 -2.47
CA ASN A 67 -18.51 21.67 -3.05
C ASN A 67 -18.38 20.16 -3.37
N GLY A 68 -19.45 19.38 -3.21
CA GLY A 68 -19.51 17.95 -3.55
C GLY A 68 -19.15 16.99 -2.41
N ASP A 69 -19.19 15.68 -2.66
CA ASP A 69 -18.77 14.65 -1.69
C ASP A 69 -17.24 14.52 -1.67
N GLY A 70 -16.60 15.37 -0.86
CA GLY A 70 -15.16 15.36 -0.67
C GLY A 70 -14.63 14.02 -0.15
N ALA A 71 -15.44 13.25 0.60
CA ALA A 71 -15.03 11.95 1.12
C ALA A 71 -14.95 10.90 0.01
N ALA A 72 -15.97 10.82 -0.85
CA ALA A 72 -15.96 9.91 -2.01
C ALA A 72 -14.78 10.19 -2.95
N ARG A 73 -14.45 11.47 -3.15
CA ARG A 73 -13.28 11.85 -3.96
C ARG A 73 -11.95 11.51 -3.29
N THR A 74 -11.84 11.72 -1.97
CA THR A 74 -10.66 11.30 -1.19
C THR A 74 -10.42 9.82 -1.37
N LEU A 75 -11.50 9.03 -1.25
CA LEU A 75 -11.44 7.58 -1.36
C LEU A 75 -11.00 7.16 -2.77
N ALA A 76 -11.62 7.68 -3.83
CA ALA A 76 -11.25 7.34 -5.21
C ALA A 76 -9.77 7.68 -5.53
N MET A 77 -9.26 8.79 -5.01
CA MET A 77 -7.85 9.15 -5.18
C MET A 77 -6.91 8.26 -4.36
N ALA A 78 -7.30 7.91 -3.14
CA ALA A 78 -6.56 6.99 -2.29
C ALA A 78 -6.50 5.58 -2.92
N GLU A 79 -7.60 5.10 -3.48
CA GLU A 79 -7.69 3.84 -4.22
C GLU A 79 -6.80 3.87 -5.47
N SER A 80 -6.81 4.96 -6.23
CA SER A 80 -5.93 5.12 -7.39
C SER A 80 -4.45 5.03 -6.99
N TRP A 81 -4.07 5.59 -5.84
CA TRP A 81 -2.70 5.46 -5.32
C TRP A 81 -2.39 4.05 -4.86
N ALA A 82 -3.29 3.43 -4.09
CA ALA A 82 -3.14 2.05 -3.63
C ALA A 82 -2.98 1.08 -4.81
N ALA A 83 -3.67 1.33 -5.92
CA ALA A 83 -3.56 0.54 -7.15
C ALA A 83 -2.15 0.56 -7.77
N GLU A 84 -1.32 1.57 -7.51
CA GLU A 84 0.07 1.65 -7.98
C GLU A 84 1.07 0.98 -7.03
N LEU A 85 0.64 0.58 -5.83
CA LEU A 85 1.51 0.06 -4.78
C LEU A 85 1.38 -1.45 -4.64
N LYS A 86 2.44 -2.09 -4.15
CA LYS A 86 2.46 -3.48 -3.72
C LYS A 86 3.13 -3.59 -2.36
N MET A 87 2.70 -4.59 -1.59
CA MET A 87 3.34 -4.96 -0.34
C MET A 87 3.87 -6.39 -0.44
N VAL A 88 5.17 -6.55 -0.21
CA VAL A 88 5.87 -7.84 -0.25
C VAL A 88 6.74 -7.93 0.99
N ASP A 89 6.58 -8.99 1.77
CA ASP A 89 7.31 -9.26 3.02
C ASP A 89 7.37 -8.07 3.98
N GLY A 90 6.24 -7.37 4.15
CA GLY A 90 6.16 -6.22 5.05
C GLY A 90 6.76 -4.92 4.49
N VAL A 91 7.17 -4.91 3.22
CA VAL A 91 7.74 -3.73 2.55
C VAL A 91 6.77 -3.22 1.49
N ILE A 92 6.42 -1.94 1.59
CA ILE A 92 5.61 -1.23 0.59
C ILE A 92 6.54 -0.65 -0.48
N GLY A 93 6.19 -0.84 -1.74
CA GLY A 93 6.88 -0.24 -2.88
C GLY A 93 5.94 -0.04 -4.05
N TYR A 94 6.42 0.65 -5.08
CA TYR A 94 5.67 0.76 -6.33
C TYR A 94 5.61 -0.59 -7.02
N LYS A 95 4.47 -0.89 -7.65
CA LYS A 95 4.44 -1.88 -8.71
C LYS A 95 5.43 -1.37 -9.76
N SER A 96 6.45 -2.18 -10.09
CA SER A 96 7.25 -1.91 -11.28
C SER A 96 6.23 -1.73 -12.40
N ARG A 97 6.12 -0.53 -12.96
CA ARG A 97 5.68 -0.45 -14.34
C ARG A 97 6.86 -1.10 -15.05
N ASP A 98 6.63 -2.23 -15.68
CA ASP A 98 7.56 -2.76 -16.67
C ASP A 98 7.67 -1.66 -17.74
N LEU A 99 8.54 -0.69 -17.46
CA LEU A 99 9.05 0.24 -18.43
C LEU A 99 10.09 -0.60 -19.13
N ASP A 100 9.62 -1.36 -20.12
CA ASP A 100 10.43 -1.91 -21.19
C ASP A 100 11.09 -0.73 -21.91
N PHE A 101 12.08 -0.12 -21.27
CA PHE A 101 13.11 0.58 -21.99
C PHE A 101 13.91 -0.53 -22.67
N GLU A 102 13.43 -0.98 -23.83
CA GLU A 102 14.29 -1.62 -24.81
C GLU A 102 15.51 -0.72 -24.95
N THR A 103 16.60 -1.15 -24.33
CA THR A 103 17.88 -0.50 -24.51
C THR A 103 18.20 -0.76 -25.98
N PRO A 104 18.29 0.26 -26.85
CA PRO A 104 18.69 -0.02 -28.22
C PRO A 104 20.06 -0.69 -28.15
N ALA A 105 20.13 -1.90 -28.72
CA ALA A 105 21.34 -2.70 -28.79
C ALA A 105 22.50 -1.86 -29.40
N PRO A 106 23.74 -2.10 -28.96
CA PRO A 106 24.90 -1.26 -29.29
C PRO A 106 25.19 -1.11 -30.78
#